data_AF-A0A4Z0YUM8-F1
#
_entry.id   AF-A0A4Z0YUM8-F1
#
_cell.length_a   1.000
_cell.length_b   1.000
_cell.length_c   1.000
_cell.angle_alpha   90.00
_cell.angle_beta   90.00
_cell.angle_gamma   90.00
#
_symmetry.space_group_name_H-M   'P 1'
#
loop_
_entity.id
_entity.type
_entity.pdbx_description
1 polymer ?
#
loop_
_entity_poly.entity_id
_entity_poly.type
_entity_poly.pdbx_seq_one_letter_code
_entity_poly.pdbx_strand_id
1 'polypeptide(L)'
;MRMVRERVVDFNEYAVTAWHVLNTSEYTEGSGSKQYEASFEARSDVIDCINSIGEETKAESSFGTKLSALETLLKIAKTILIAGDTLGREVRLEFQHESCLADIMVYVAQSMTPEEQRRAGAITDEKGSLAMKVHWVCDQAEGHCLSGFDGLRDVLALLTDAPDRGQETRP
;
A
#
# COMPACT_ATOMS: atom_id res chain seq x y z
N MET A 1 -33.03 15.78 -7.17
CA MET A 1 -31.62 15.35 -7.37
C MET A 1 -31.46 13.95 -6.79
N ARG A 2 -31.27 12.92 -7.62
CA ARG A 2 -30.88 11.59 -7.12
C ARG A 2 -29.38 11.64 -6.86
N MET A 3 -28.96 11.47 -5.61
CA MET A 3 -27.56 11.17 -5.31
C MET A 3 -27.29 9.77 -5.87
N VAL A 4 -26.54 9.68 -6.97
CA VAL A 4 -25.96 8.40 -7.39
C VAL A 4 -24.97 8.05 -6.28
N ARG A 5 -25.27 7.02 -5.49
CA ARG A 5 -24.26 6.46 -4.58
C ARG A 5 -23.20 5.84 -5.47
N GLU A 6 -22.04 6.46 -5.55
CA GLU A 6 -20.88 5.86 -6.18
C GLU A 6 -20.61 4.51 -5.51
N ARG A 7 -20.51 3.46 -6.33
CA ARG A 7 -20.12 2.15 -5.82
C ARG A 7 -18.67 2.26 -5.34
N VAL A 8 -18.43 1.89 -4.09
CA VAL A 8 -17.09 1.77 -3.51
C VAL A 8 -16.76 0.29 -3.48
N VAL A 9 -15.62 -0.08 -4.03
CA VAL A 9 -15.04 -1.42 -3.84
C VAL A 9 -14.20 -1.38 -2.56
N ASP A 10 -14.38 -2.38 -1.69
CA ASP A 10 -13.61 -2.54 -0.47
C ASP A 10 -12.60 -3.67 -0.66
N PHE A 11 -11.32 -3.35 -0.53
CA PHE A 11 -10.21 -4.28 -0.76
C PHE A 11 -9.69 -4.94 0.51
N ASN A 12 -10.29 -4.70 1.68
CA ASN A 12 -9.72 -5.12 2.97
C ASN A 12 -9.47 -6.64 3.07
N GLU A 13 -10.20 -7.46 2.34
CA GLU A 13 -9.95 -8.92 2.28
C GLU A 13 -8.54 -9.26 1.78
N TYR A 14 -7.99 -8.53 0.81
CA TYR A 14 -6.63 -8.75 0.31
C TYR A 14 -5.58 -8.48 1.40
N ALA A 15 -5.80 -7.48 2.26
CA ALA A 15 -4.91 -7.25 3.40
C ALA A 15 -5.00 -8.37 4.45
N VAL A 16 -6.19 -8.93 4.68
CA VAL A 16 -6.37 -10.09 5.57
C VAL A 16 -5.68 -11.32 5.00
N THR A 17 -5.82 -11.57 3.70
CA THR A 17 -5.15 -12.68 3.01
C THR A 17 -3.62 -12.55 3.10
N ALA A 18 -3.05 -11.40 2.76
CA ALA A 18 -1.61 -11.17 2.86
C ALA A 18 -1.09 -11.34 4.29
N TRP A 19 -1.88 -10.90 5.29
CA TRP A 19 -1.55 -11.15 6.70
C TRP A 19 -1.56 -12.63 7.03
N HIS A 20 -2.57 -13.38 6.58
CA HIS A 20 -2.66 -14.83 6.83
C HIS A 20 -1.46 -15.56 6.23
N VAL A 21 -1.13 -15.27 4.96
CA VAL A 21 0.02 -15.82 4.24
C VAL A 21 1.31 -15.68 5.04
N LEU A 22 1.57 -14.52 5.64
CA LEU A 22 2.84 -14.23 6.31
C LEU A 22 2.86 -14.54 7.81
N ASN A 23 1.72 -14.81 8.46
CA ASN A 23 1.64 -14.93 9.92
C ASN A 23 1.01 -16.22 10.42
N THR A 24 0.15 -16.89 9.63
CA THR A 24 -0.66 -18.01 10.13
C THR A 24 -0.93 -19.11 9.10
N SER A 25 -0.34 -19.03 7.91
CA SER A 25 -0.42 -20.07 6.87
C SER A 25 0.53 -21.24 7.15
N GLU A 26 0.39 -22.30 6.37
CA GLU A 26 1.32 -23.41 6.28
C GLU A 26 2.78 -22.99 5.98
N TYR A 27 2.99 -21.86 5.31
CA TYR A 27 4.33 -21.34 5.02
C TYR A 27 5.07 -20.91 6.29
N THR A 28 4.32 -20.59 7.35
CA THR A 28 4.89 -20.24 8.67
C THR A 28 5.23 -21.46 9.51
N GLU A 29 4.81 -22.66 9.10
CA GLU A 29 5.04 -23.88 9.85
C GLU A 29 6.42 -24.49 9.55
N GLY A 30 6.93 -25.24 10.53
CA GLY A 30 8.16 -26.02 10.36
C GLY A 30 9.44 -25.26 10.69
N SER A 31 10.57 -25.78 10.20
CA SER A 31 11.89 -25.21 10.46
C SER A 31 12.18 -24.04 9.54
N GLY A 32 13.14 -23.18 9.90
CA GLY A 32 13.55 -22.06 9.05
C GLY A 32 13.97 -22.47 7.63
N SER A 33 14.54 -23.66 7.43
CA SER A 33 14.85 -24.18 6.08
C SER A 33 13.60 -24.43 5.24
N LYS A 34 12.52 -24.92 5.85
CA LYS A 34 11.25 -25.11 5.15
C LYS A 34 10.58 -23.77 4.84
N GLN A 35 10.62 -22.84 5.80
CA GLN A 35 10.13 -21.49 5.60
C GLN A 35 10.89 -20.75 4.49
N TYR A 36 12.20 -20.99 4.37
CA TYR A 36 13.01 -20.49 3.24
C TYR A 36 12.55 -21.05 1.90
N GLU A 37 12.30 -22.36 1.82
CA GLU A 37 11.78 -22.98 0.60
C GLU A 37 10.38 -22.45 0.22
N ALA A 38 9.53 -22.22 1.21
CA ALA A 38 8.17 -21.72 1.05
C ALA A 38 8.08 -20.20 0.78
N SER A 39 9.15 -19.43 1.01
CA SER A 39 9.08 -17.96 0.95
C SER A 39 8.77 -17.42 -0.44
N PHE A 40 9.17 -18.15 -1.48
CA PHE A 40 8.88 -17.75 -2.87
C PHE A 40 7.38 -17.84 -3.18
N GLU A 41 6.72 -18.92 -2.74
CA GLU A 41 5.27 -19.11 -2.90
C GLU A 41 4.50 -18.08 -2.06
N ALA A 42 4.89 -17.90 -0.79
CA ALA A 42 4.29 -16.88 0.08
C ALA A 42 4.41 -15.46 -0.51
N ARG A 43 5.57 -15.12 -1.08
CA ARG A 43 5.77 -13.83 -1.79
C ARG A 43 4.83 -13.73 -3.01
N SER A 44 4.70 -14.80 -3.80
CA SER A 44 3.79 -14.83 -4.95
C SER A 44 2.34 -14.54 -4.54
N ASP A 45 1.85 -15.19 -3.48
CA ASP A 45 0.48 -15.00 -2.99
C ASP A 45 0.23 -13.55 -2.50
N VAL A 46 1.24 -12.93 -1.89
CA VAL A 46 1.17 -11.51 -1.50
C VAL A 46 1.15 -10.59 -2.73
N ILE A 47 1.97 -10.89 -3.76
CA ILE A 47 1.98 -10.14 -5.02
C ILE A 47 0.63 -10.24 -5.73
N ASP A 48 0.01 -11.42 -5.75
CA ASP A 48 -1.31 -11.61 -6.34
C ASP A 48 -2.38 -10.75 -5.66
N CYS A 49 -2.33 -10.62 -4.33
CA CYS A 49 -3.19 -9.69 -3.59
C CYS A 49 -2.97 -8.23 -4.05
N ILE A 50 -1.72 -7.80 -4.20
CA ILE A 50 -1.36 -6.44 -4.61
C ILE A 50 -1.84 -6.16 -6.04
N ASN A 51 -1.55 -7.07 -6.97
CA ASN A 51 -1.93 -6.95 -8.38
C ASN A 51 -3.45 -6.92 -8.55
N SER A 52 -4.19 -7.75 -7.82
CA SER A 52 -5.65 -7.77 -7.87
C SER A 52 -6.26 -6.40 -7.48
N ILE A 53 -5.72 -5.76 -6.44
CA ILE A 53 -6.12 -4.39 -6.06
C ILE A 53 -5.83 -3.41 -7.21
N GLY A 54 -4.65 -3.52 -7.83
CA GLY A 54 -4.26 -2.66 -8.96
C GLY A 54 -5.16 -2.82 -10.19
N GLU A 55 -5.50 -4.06 -10.56
CA GLU A 55 -6.37 -4.37 -11.70
C GLU A 55 -7.80 -3.86 -11.50
N GLU A 56 -8.32 -3.93 -10.27
CA GLU A 56 -9.66 -3.46 -9.93
C GLU A 56 -9.72 -1.93 -9.73
N THR A 57 -8.61 -1.27 -9.42
CA THR A 57 -8.55 0.17 -9.17
C THR A 57 -8.21 0.95 -10.43
N LYS A 58 -9.23 1.36 -11.18
CA LYS A 58 -9.07 2.18 -12.39
C LYS A 58 -8.93 3.67 -12.08
N ALA A 59 -8.33 4.43 -12.99
CA ALA A 59 -8.19 5.89 -12.86
C ALA A 59 -9.54 6.62 -12.71
N GLU A 60 -10.61 6.11 -13.32
CA GLU A 60 -11.98 6.64 -13.22
C GLU A 60 -12.75 6.14 -11.99
N SER A 61 -12.14 5.30 -11.15
CA SER A 61 -12.79 4.81 -9.93
C SER A 61 -13.16 5.94 -8.99
N SER A 62 -14.19 5.71 -8.17
CA SER A 62 -14.61 6.65 -7.13
C SER A 62 -13.47 6.93 -6.15
N PHE A 63 -13.49 8.13 -5.54
CA PHE A 63 -12.55 8.48 -4.47
C PHE A 63 -12.50 7.41 -3.38
N GLY A 64 -13.66 6.88 -2.96
CA GLY A 64 -13.75 5.85 -1.93
C GLY A 64 -13.05 4.55 -2.33
N THR A 65 -13.11 4.16 -3.60
CA THR A 65 -12.41 2.95 -4.11
C THR A 65 -10.90 3.16 -4.11
N LYS A 66 -10.43 4.31 -4.63
CA LYS A 66 -9.00 4.65 -4.64
C LYS A 66 -8.43 4.76 -3.22
N LEU A 67 -9.21 5.31 -2.30
CA LEU A 67 -8.85 5.38 -0.88
C LEU A 67 -8.76 3.99 -0.25
N SER A 68 -9.76 3.13 -0.45
CA SER A 68 -9.74 1.75 0.05
C SER A 68 -8.52 0.98 -0.48
N ALA A 69 -8.16 1.20 -1.76
CA ALA A 69 -6.97 0.62 -2.36
C ALA A 69 -5.68 1.10 -1.65
N LEU A 70 -5.48 2.42 -1.48
CA LEU A 70 -4.30 2.95 -0.78
C LEU A 70 -4.20 2.43 0.65
N GLU A 71 -5.30 2.42 1.40
CA GLU A 71 -5.30 1.94 2.79
C GLU A 71 -4.99 0.44 2.87
N THR A 72 -5.49 -0.35 1.92
CA THR A 72 -5.27 -1.80 1.87
C THR A 72 -3.85 -2.12 1.46
N LEU A 73 -3.33 -1.49 0.40
CA LEU A 73 -1.92 -1.64 -0.02
C LEU A 73 -0.97 -1.24 1.11
N LEU A 74 -1.30 -0.18 1.85
CA LEU A 74 -0.52 0.23 3.01
C LEU A 74 -0.57 -0.81 4.14
N LYS A 75 -1.70 -1.47 4.40
CA LYS A 75 -1.77 -2.59 5.35
C LYS A 75 -0.90 -3.79 4.90
N ILE A 76 -0.89 -4.11 3.61
CA ILE A 76 -0.04 -5.16 3.05
C ILE A 76 1.44 -4.79 3.22
N ALA A 77 1.83 -3.55 2.88
CA ALA A 77 3.18 -3.03 3.08
C ALA A 77 3.64 -3.19 4.54
N LYS A 78 2.80 -2.80 5.49
CA LYS A 78 3.08 -2.96 6.92
C LYS A 78 3.24 -4.42 7.31
N THR A 79 2.42 -5.32 6.76
CA THR A 79 2.50 -6.76 7.01
C THR A 79 3.85 -7.32 6.56
N ILE A 80 4.31 -6.99 5.35
CA ILE A 80 5.63 -7.40 4.83
C ILE A 80 6.76 -6.91 5.76
N LEU A 81 6.69 -5.64 6.17
CA LEU A 81 7.71 -5.02 7.01
C LEU A 81 7.81 -5.66 8.40
N ILE A 82 6.67 -6.00 9.01
CA ILE A 82 6.65 -6.53 10.39
C ILE A 82 6.72 -8.06 10.47
N ALA A 83 6.58 -8.78 9.35
CA ALA A 83 6.54 -10.24 9.34
C ALA A 83 7.78 -10.84 10.03
N GLY A 84 7.55 -11.77 10.95
CA GLY A 84 8.62 -12.39 11.74
C GLY A 84 9.31 -13.56 11.04
N ASP A 85 10.16 -14.24 11.80
CA ASP A 85 10.79 -15.53 11.47
C ASP A 85 11.60 -15.55 10.16
N THR A 86 11.97 -16.76 9.71
CA THR A 86 12.72 -16.93 8.46
C THR A 86 11.86 -16.54 7.28
N LEU A 87 10.59 -16.94 7.25
CA LEU A 87 9.66 -16.60 6.17
C LEU A 87 9.59 -15.08 5.90
N GLY A 88 9.28 -14.28 6.93
CA GLY A 88 9.12 -12.84 6.77
C GLY A 88 10.42 -12.14 6.38
N ARG A 89 11.57 -12.64 6.85
CA ARG A 89 12.88 -12.15 6.41
C ARG A 89 13.09 -12.39 4.92
N GLU A 90 12.87 -13.61 4.44
CA GLU A 90 13.11 -13.94 3.03
C GLU A 90 12.11 -13.22 2.12
N VAL A 91 10.83 -13.15 2.49
CA VAL A 91 9.84 -12.36 1.73
C VAL A 91 10.24 -10.89 1.65
N ARG A 92 10.71 -10.26 2.74
CA ARG A 92 11.24 -8.89 2.66
C ARG A 92 12.39 -8.75 1.67
N LEU A 93 13.34 -9.69 1.68
CA LEU A 93 14.47 -9.65 0.75
C LEU A 93 14.01 -9.75 -0.71
N GLU A 94 13.02 -10.60 -1.00
CA GLU A 94 12.42 -10.65 -2.34
C GLU A 94 11.80 -9.29 -2.72
N PHE A 95 11.10 -8.64 -1.79
CA PHE A 95 10.54 -7.30 -1.99
C PHE A 95 11.58 -6.17 -2.11
N GLN A 96 12.88 -6.45 -1.97
CA GLN A 96 13.92 -5.51 -2.34
C GLN A 96 13.91 -5.22 -3.85
N HIS A 97 13.51 -6.21 -4.66
CA HIS A 97 13.50 -6.14 -6.12
C HIS A 97 12.10 -5.98 -6.71
N GLU A 98 11.05 -6.08 -5.89
CA GLU A 98 9.66 -5.96 -6.33
C GLU A 98 9.12 -4.55 -6.10
N SER A 99 8.84 -3.84 -7.20
CA SER A 99 8.28 -2.49 -7.17
C SER A 99 6.75 -2.46 -7.24
N CYS A 100 6.08 -3.58 -7.50
CA CYS A 100 4.63 -3.63 -7.80
C CYS A 100 3.77 -2.89 -6.76
N LEU A 101 4.08 -3.04 -5.46
CA LEU A 101 3.37 -2.33 -4.39
C LEU A 101 3.51 -0.82 -4.51
N ALA A 102 4.74 -0.33 -4.68
CA ALA A 102 5.00 1.11 -4.82
C ALA A 102 4.39 1.65 -6.11
N ASP A 103 4.57 0.95 -7.22
CA ASP A 103 4.07 1.34 -8.54
C ASP A 103 2.55 1.50 -8.54
N ILE A 104 1.83 0.54 -7.96
CA ILE A 104 0.37 0.59 -7.86
C ILE A 104 -0.06 1.71 -6.92
N MET A 105 0.57 1.89 -5.76
CA MET A 105 0.23 3.00 -4.85
C MET A 105 0.47 4.36 -5.51
N VAL A 106 1.55 4.53 -6.25
CA VAL A 106 1.85 5.75 -7.04
C VAL A 106 0.77 5.97 -8.08
N TYR A 107 0.43 4.95 -8.88
CA TYR A 107 -0.62 5.03 -9.88
C TYR A 107 -1.96 5.47 -9.28
N VAL A 108 -2.39 4.84 -8.18
CA VAL A 108 -3.64 5.19 -7.51
C VAL A 108 -3.61 6.64 -7.00
N ALA A 109 -2.53 7.07 -6.35
CA ALA A 109 -2.39 8.43 -5.84
C ALA A 109 -2.36 9.48 -6.97
N GLN A 110 -1.67 9.20 -8.09
CA GLN A 110 -1.63 10.08 -9.25
C GLN A 110 -2.98 10.18 -9.97
N SER A 111 -3.81 9.14 -9.89
CA SER A 111 -5.16 9.16 -10.45
C SER A 111 -6.17 9.97 -9.63
N MET A 112 -5.81 10.37 -8.41
CA MET A 112 -6.61 11.26 -7.58
C MET A 112 -6.40 12.72 -8.01
N THR A 113 -7.45 13.52 -7.94
CA THR A 113 -7.33 14.98 -8.06
C THR A 113 -6.54 15.56 -6.89
N PRO A 114 -5.95 16.76 -7.01
CA PRO A 114 -5.24 17.40 -5.90
C PRO A 114 -6.09 17.63 -4.63
N GLU A 115 -7.41 17.75 -4.78
CA GLU A 115 -8.35 17.81 -3.65
C GLU A 115 -8.49 16.45 -2.96
N GLU A 116 -8.64 15.39 -3.75
CA GLU A 116 -8.73 14.02 -3.25
C GLU A 116 -7.43 13.57 -2.57
N GLN A 117 -6.26 13.93 -3.13
CA GLN A 117 -4.96 13.65 -2.53
C GLN A 117 -4.83 14.28 -1.14
N ARG A 118 -5.14 15.58 -1.01
CA ARG A 118 -5.16 16.27 0.29
C ARG A 118 -6.16 15.65 1.25
N ARG A 119 -7.37 15.32 0.79
CA ARG A 119 -8.39 14.66 1.60
C ARG A 119 -7.89 13.30 2.09
N ALA A 120 -7.34 12.47 1.21
CA ALA A 120 -6.78 11.17 1.55
C ALA A 120 -5.65 11.29 2.56
N GLY A 121 -4.68 12.18 2.33
CA GLY A 121 -3.55 12.42 3.23
C GLY A 121 -3.97 12.85 4.64
N ALA A 122 -5.06 13.63 4.76
CA ALA A 122 -5.60 14.13 6.02
C ALA A 122 -6.52 13.14 6.76
N ILE A 123 -6.96 12.04 6.14
CA ILE A 123 -7.79 11.03 6.80
C ILE A 123 -7.00 10.45 7.97
N THR A 124 -7.60 10.52 9.16
CA THR A 124 -6.96 10.22 10.44
C THR A 124 -7.80 9.21 11.20
N ASP A 125 -7.13 8.26 11.83
CA ASP A 125 -7.68 7.38 12.86
C ASP A 125 -6.80 7.41 14.11
N GLU A 126 -7.00 6.46 15.01
CA GLU A 126 -6.21 6.29 16.24
C GLU A 126 -4.69 6.12 16.01
N LYS A 127 -4.27 5.75 14.79
CA LYS A 127 -2.87 5.50 14.41
C LYS A 127 -2.26 6.67 13.61
N GLY A 128 -2.99 7.79 13.51
CA GLY A 128 -2.56 9.00 12.79
C GLY A 128 -3.11 9.09 11.36
N SER A 129 -2.63 10.07 10.62
CA SER A 129 -3.10 10.33 9.26
C SER A 129 -2.58 9.30 8.25
N LEU A 130 -3.23 9.17 7.09
CA LEU A 130 -2.75 8.30 6.02
C LEU A 130 -1.32 8.69 5.60
N ALA A 131 -1.03 9.99 5.45
CA ALA A 131 0.31 10.47 5.15
C ALA A 131 1.33 10.06 6.22
N MET A 132 0.99 10.18 7.52
CA MET A 132 1.87 9.71 8.60
C MET A 132 2.15 8.20 8.53
N LYS A 133 1.15 7.41 8.15
CA LYS A 133 1.30 5.96 8.00
C LYS A 133 2.17 5.60 6.79
N VAL A 134 2.06 6.33 5.68
CA VAL A 134 2.95 6.17 4.50
C VAL A 134 4.39 6.54 4.90
N HIS A 135 4.59 7.65 5.59
CA HIS A 135 5.90 8.04 6.12
C HIS A 135 6.52 6.94 6.98
N TRP A 136 5.76 6.38 7.92
CA TRP A 136 6.24 5.27 8.74
C TRP A 136 6.67 4.06 7.89
N VAL A 137 5.91 3.72 6.84
CA VAL A 137 6.29 2.62 5.94
C VAL A 137 7.58 2.93 5.19
N CYS A 138 7.76 4.17 4.71
CA CYS A 138 9.02 4.59 4.08
C CYS A 138 10.22 4.44 5.03
N ASP A 139 10.10 4.89 6.28
CA ASP A 139 11.19 4.79 7.27
C ASP A 139 11.54 3.32 7.58
N GLN A 140 10.54 2.46 7.72
CA GLN A 140 10.76 1.04 7.97
C GLN A 140 11.38 0.34 6.76
N ALA A 141 10.93 0.67 5.55
CA ALA A 141 11.49 0.11 4.31
C ALA A 141 12.97 0.51 4.14
N GLU A 142 13.31 1.77 4.44
CA GLU A 142 14.69 2.25 4.45
C GLU A 142 15.55 1.49 5.48
N GLY A 143 15.02 1.26 6.69
CA GLY A 143 15.69 0.46 7.72
C GLY A 143 15.96 -0.99 7.31
N HIS A 144 15.25 -1.51 6.32
CA HIS A 144 15.42 -2.85 5.74
C HIS A 144 16.08 -2.84 4.35
N CYS A 145 16.51 -1.68 3.83
CA CYS A 145 17.08 -1.52 2.49
C CYS A 145 16.16 -2.00 1.35
N LEU A 146 14.85 -1.85 1.47
CA LEU A 146 13.86 -2.34 0.50
C LEU A 146 13.67 -1.32 -0.64
N SER A 147 14.55 -1.34 -1.64
CA SER A 147 14.45 -0.44 -2.81
C SER A 147 13.16 -0.59 -3.63
N GLY A 148 12.49 -1.74 -3.56
CA GLY A 148 11.15 -1.94 -4.15
C GLY A 148 10.07 -0.99 -3.59
N PHE A 149 10.34 -0.32 -2.47
CA PHE A 149 9.41 0.61 -1.83
C PHE A 149 9.74 2.09 -2.15
N ASP A 150 10.77 2.38 -2.96
CA ASP A 150 11.24 3.76 -3.17
C ASP A 150 10.15 4.72 -3.70
N GLY A 151 9.24 4.22 -4.54
CA GLY A 151 8.11 5.00 -5.06
C GLY A 151 7.11 5.48 -4.00
N LEU A 152 7.13 4.92 -2.78
CA LEU A 152 6.24 5.38 -1.69
C LEU A 152 6.56 6.80 -1.22
N ARG A 153 7.77 7.31 -1.48
CA ARG A 153 8.09 8.73 -1.23
C ARG A 153 7.30 9.66 -2.14
N ASP A 154 7.03 9.24 -3.38
CA ASP A 154 6.19 10.01 -4.30
C ASP A 154 4.73 10.00 -3.84
N VAL A 155 4.24 8.85 -3.35
CA VAL A 155 2.91 8.76 -2.72
C VAL A 155 2.82 9.71 -1.54
N LEU A 156 3.81 9.71 -0.66
CA LEU A 156 3.85 10.63 0.48
C LEU A 156 3.80 12.08 0.02
N ALA A 157 4.63 12.46 -0.95
CA ALA A 157 4.67 13.82 -1.49
C ALA A 157 3.30 14.24 -2.02
N LEU A 158 2.64 13.39 -2.83
CA LEU A 158 1.29 13.66 -3.36
C LEU A 158 0.25 13.86 -2.25
N LEU A 159 0.33 13.10 -1.16
CA LEU A 159 -0.61 13.19 -0.05
C LEU A 159 -0.34 14.38 0.90
N THR A 160 0.88 14.94 0.88
CA THR A 160 1.27 16.05 1.75
C THR A 160 1.29 17.41 1.04
N ASP A 161 1.54 17.44 -0.27
CA ASP A 161 1.61 18.70 -1.00
C ASP A 161 0.22 19.32 -1.16
N ALA A 162 0.04 20.48 -0.53
CA ALA A 162 -1.00 21.39 -0.94
C ALA A 162 -0.56 22.08 -2.24
N PRO A 163 -1.38 22.12 -3.30
CA PRO A 163 -1.16 23.12 -4.32
C PRO A 163 -1.32 24.47 -3.63
N ASP A 164 -0.18 25.14 -3.40
CA ASP A 164 -0.16 26.55 -3.07
C ASP A 164 -1.01 27.26 -4.13
N ARG A 165 -2.10 27.92 -3.70
CA ARG A 165 -2.93 28.69 -4.61
C ARG A 165 -2.14 29.93 -4.99
N GLY A 166 -1.25 29.78 -5.98
CA GLY A 166 -0.74 30.88 -6.79
C GLY A 166 -1.83 31.41 -7.74
N GLN A 167 -2.97 31.83 -7.20
CA GLN A 167 -3.85 32.81 -7.84
C GLN A 167 -3.64 34.14 -7.14
N GLU A 168 -2.62 34.88 -7.57
CA GLU A 168 -2.69 36.33 -7.59
C GLU A 168 -2.49 36.79 -9.02
N THR A 169 -3.50 36.55 -9.86
CA THR A 169 -3.80 37.51 -10.92
C THR A 169 -4.25 38.79 -10.22
N ARG A 170 -3.42 39.82 -10.25
CA ARG A 170 -3.88 41.19 -10.03
C ARG A 170 -3.57 42.03 -11.27
N PRO A 171 -4.49 42.95 -11.61
CA PRO A 171 -4.56 43.64 -12.90
C PRO A 171 -3.41 44.61 -13.14
#